data_AF-A0A7J5ZWS0-F1
#
_entry.id   AF-A0A7J5ZWS0-F1
#
_cell.length_a   1.000
_cell.length_b   1.000
_cell.length_c   1.000
_cell.angle_alpha   90.00
_cell.angle_beta   90.00
_cell.angle_gamma   90.00
#
_symmetry.space_group_name_H-M   'P 1'
#
loop_
_entity.id
_entity.type
_entity.pdbx_description
1 polymer ?
#
loop_
_entity_poly.entity_id
_entity_poly.type
_entity_poly.pdbx_seq_one_letter_code
_entity_poly.pdbx_strand_id
1 'polypeptide(L)'
;MLAETQTELDRFNSGPPTDPEQWMDFLTDKITAFTQDAIKLTIGEEMMSVPHVNIFSTLRRQFNDWNMDLDKSGKTFNQGIESQVMEYEENYRGRELRGFINYKTFEMLLKDQIKQLEKPAIRRMKEISDFIRDVLIQLAESNFRDFPNLLKMTQTKIENIKQLKESEAESMLNTLNMGNRTEEEDERQSHDVARPPSNSLYNYSNTDNTLKALMHHLKSYYSIASKRLADQVPLVIKCKVLQESVAQLQREMLKLMKNYNINDLLEEDNEINIKRSNLKSRQKRLKEALVKLVLL
;
A
#
# COMPACT_ATOMS: atom_id res chain seq x y z
N MET A 1 27.52 18.91 -36.82
CA MET A 1 28.16 19.65 -35.70
C MET A 1 27.21 20.44 -34.81
N LEU A 2 26.56 21.53 -35.25
CA LEU A 2 25.70 22.33 -34.35
C LEU A 2 24.45 21.53 -33.91
N ALA A 3 23.82 20.80 -34.84
CA ALA A 3 22.73 19.87 -34.56
C ALA A 3 23.14 18.72 -33.62
N GLU A 4 24.34 18.15 -33.77
CA GLU A 4 24.88 17.10 -32.89
C GLU A 4 25.18 17.62 -31.48
N THR A 5 25.73 18.84 -31.38
CA THR A 5 25.99 19.48 -30.08
C THR A 5 24.66 19.82 -29.38
N GLN A 6 23.61 20.15 -30.15
CA GLN A 6 22.26 20.36 -29.64
C GLN A 6 21.65 19.04 -29.15
N THR A 7 21.74 17.96 -29.92
CA THR A 7 21.23 16.63 -29.50
C THR A 7 21.96 16.07 -28.29
N GLU A 8 23.27 16.32 -28.16
CA GLU A 8 24.01 15.99 -26.94
C GLU A 8 23.60 16.88 -25.76
N LEU A 9 23.27 18.16 -25.98
CA LEU A 9 22.71 19.03 -24.94
C LEU A 9 21.32 18.55 -24.50
N ASP A 10 20.48 18.15 -25.45
CA ASP A 10 19.12 17.65 -25.21
C ASP A 10 19.13 16.31 -24.47
N ARG A 11 20.22 15.52 -24.58
CA ARG A 11 20.45 14.31 -23.77
C ARG A 11 20.77 14.62 -22.30
N PHE A 12 21.36 15.78 -22.00
CA PHE A 12 21.50 16.28 -20.64
C PHE A 12 20.26 17.13 -20.34
N ASN A 13 19.14 16.45 -20.03
CA ASN A 13 17.86 17.04 -19.61
C ASN A 13 18.09 18.45 -19.03
N SER A 14 17.64 19.48 -19.75
CA SER A 14 17.90 20.91 -19.52
C SER A 14 18.45 21.17 -18.11
N GLY A 15 19.78 21.32 -17.98
CA GLY A 15 20.39 21.65 -16.69
C GLY A 15 19.80 22.94 -16.11
N PRO A 16 20.09 23.27 -14.84
CA PRO A 16 19.51 24.42 -14.18
C PRO A 16 19.74 25.70 -15.02
N PRO A 17 18.74 26.60 -15.09
CA PRO A 17 18.85 27.86 -15.82
C PRO A 17 20.07 28.66 -15.37
N THR A 18 20.58 29.53 -16.24
CA THR A 18 21.70 30.42 -15.84
C THR A 18 21.23 31.58 -14.96
N ASP A 19 19.93 31.90 -15.02
CA ASP A 19 19.28 32.95 -14.24
C ASP A 19 18.71 32.40 -12.93
N PRO A 20 19.17 32.87 -11.75
CA PRO A 20 18.65 32.45 -10.45
C PRO A 20 17.15 32.66 -10.28
N GLU A 21 16.55 33.65 -10.95
CA GLU A 21 15.11 33.91 -10.87
C GLU A 21 14.28 32.74 -11.46
N GLN A 22 14.86 31.99 -12.40
CA GLN A 22 14.21 30.86 -13.07
C GLN A 22 14.42 29.52 -12.34
N TRP A 23 15.26 29.47 -11.29
CA TRP A 23 15.58 28.21 -10.61
C TRP A 23 14.37 27.66 -9.87
N MET A 24 13.53 28.54 -9.33
CA MET A 24 12.31 28.14 -8.65
C MET A 24 11.30 27.51 -9.61
N ASP A 25 11.09 28.11 -10.79
CA ASP A 25 10.19 27.57 -11.81
C ASP A 25 10.72 26.22 -12.33
N PHE A 26 12.02 26.13 -12.61
CA PHE A 26 12.65 24.89 -13.04
C PHE A 26 12.52 23.76 -12.01
N LEU A 27 12.77 24.05 -10.73
CA LEU A 27 12.59 23.08 -9.64
C LEU A 27 11.11 22.67 -9.50
N THR A 28 10.20 23.64 -9.64
CA THR A 28 8.75 23.40 -9.62
C THR A 28 8.34 22.44 -10.72
N ASP A 29 8.80 22.66 -11.94
CA ASP A 29 8.49 21.80 -13.10
C ASP A 29 9.04 20.38 -12.89
N LYS A 30 10.28 20.25 -12.41
CA LYS A 30 10.90 18.94 -12.12
C LYS A 30 10.16 18.16 -11.03
N ILE A 31 9.82 18.81 -9.92
CA ILE A 31 9.06 18.19 -8.83
C ILE A 31 7.63 17.86 -9.27
N THR A 32 7.01 18.73 -10.07
CA THR A 32 5.66 18.50 -10.60
C THR A 32 5.66 17.30 -11.55
N ALA A 33 6.62 17.19 -12.47
CA ALA A 33 6.75 16.04 -13.36
C ALA A 33 6.94 14.73 -12.57
N PHE A 34 7.85 14.72 -11.59
CA PHE A 34 8.07 13.55 -10.72
C PHE A 34 6.80 13.14 -9.96
N THR A 35 6.12 14.11 -9.34
CA THR A 35 4.91 13.83 -8.54
C THR A 35 3.72 13.41 -9.40
N GLN A 36 3.59 13.96 -10.62
CA GLN A 36 2.59 13.51 -11.59
C GLN A 36 2.84 12.06 -12.03
N ASP A 37 4.09 11.69 -12.35
CA ASP A 37 4.42 10.31 -12.68
C ASP A 37 4.14 9.38 -11.48
N ALA A 38 4.46 9.80 -10.25
CA ALA A 38 4.11 9.05 -9.04
C ALA A 38 2.59 8.89 -8.87
N ILE A 39 1.77 9.89 -9.24
CA ILE A 39 0.31 9.78 -9.21
C ILE A 39 -0.19 8.80 -10.28
N LYS A 40 0.32 8.89 -11.52
CA LYS A 40 -0.01 7.94 -12.60
C LYS A 40 0.23 6.49 -12.19
N LEU A 41 1.30 6.25 -11.40
CA LEU A 41 1.60 4.96 -10.79
C LEU A 41 0.41 4.37 -10.00
N THR A 42 -0.29 5.23 -9.25
CA THR A 42 -1.40 4.83 -8.37
C THR A 42 -2.70 4.53 -9.12
N ILE A 43 -2.81 5.02 -10.36
CA ILE A 43 -3.97 4.83 -11.24
C ILE A 43 -3.71 3.69 -12.23
N GLY A 44 -2.44 3.39 -12.51
CA GLY A 44 -2.02 2.31 -13.40
C GLY A 44 -1.81 2.77 -14.84
N GLU A 45 -1.60 4.07 -15.02
CA GLU A 45 -1.24 4.68 -16.31
C GLU A 45 0.26 4.55 -16.58
N GLU A 46 0.63 4.53 -17.86
CA GLU A 46 2.04 4.51 -18.26
C GLU A 46 2.75 5.81 -17.88
N MET A 47 3.96 5.67 -17.34
CA MET A 47 4.84 6.78 -17.01
C MET A 47 5.66 7.19 -18.23
N MET A 48 5.97 8.49 -18.33
CA MET A 48 6.88 8.99 -19.35
C MET A 48 8.34 8.61 -19.05
N SER A 49 8.69 8.51 -17.78
CA SER A 49 10.06 8.30 -17.28
C SER A 49 10.47 6.82 -17.19
N VAL A 50 9.53 5.92 -16.86
CA VAL A 50 9.81 4.48 -16.71
C VAL A 50 8.74 3.64 -17.44
N PRO A 51 8.91 3.39 -18.75
CA PRO A 51 7.95 2.61 -19.52
C PRO A 51 7.96 1.14 -19.05
N HIS A 52 6.77 0.51 -18.97
CA HIS A 52 6.51 -0.90 -18.61
C HIS A 52 6.49 -1.30 -17.12
N VAL A 53 6.56 -0.36 -16.16
CA VAL A 53 6.36 -0.70 -14.73
C VAL A 53 4.88 -0.69 -14.38
N ASN A 54 4.28 -1.88 -14.20
CA ASN A 54 2.87 -2.02 -13.83
C ASN A 54 2.73 -2.58 -12.41
N ILE A 55 2.50 -1.71 -11.42
CA ILE A 55 2.30 -2.10 -10.01
C ILE A 55 1.09 -3.01 -9.80
N PHE A 56 0.03 -2.85 -10.61
CA PHE A 56 -1.20 -3.63 -10.45
C PHE A 56 -1.01 -5.10 -10.76
N SER A 57 -0.05 -5.46 -11.62
CA SER A 57 0.31 -6.86 -11.86
C SER A 57 0.81 -7.54 -10.57
N THR A 58 1.74 -6.88 -9.87
CA THR A 58 2.28 -7.34 -8.59
C THR A 58 1.21 -7.34 -7.49
N LEU A 59 0.40 -6.30 -7.40
CA LEU A 59 -0.71 -6.23 -6.43
C LEU A 59 -1.71 -7.36 -6.63
N ARG A 60 -2.14 -7.61 -7.88
CA ARG A 60 -3.07 -8.72 -8.18
C ARG A 60 -2.48 -10.07 -7.79
N ARG A 61 -1.20 -10.31 -8.06
CA ARG A 61 -0.51 -11.53 -7.63
C ARG A 61 -0.53 -11.66 -6.11
N GLN A 62 -0.15 -10.62 -5.38
CA GLN A 62 -0.12 -10.64 -3.91
C GLN A 62 -1.51 -10.82 -3.29
N PHE A 63 -2.55 -10.21 -3.87
CA PHE A 63 -3.93 -10.38 -3.41
C PHE A 63 -4.51 -11.76 -3.76
N ASN A 64 -4.11 -12.35 -4.89
CA ASN A 64 -4.47 -13.73 -5.20
C ASN A 64 -3.85 -14.70 -4.20
N ASP A 65 -2.57 -14.50 -3.87
CA ASP A 65 -1.92 -15.35 -2.88
C ASP A 65 -2.53 -15.17 -1.48
N TRP A 66 -2.97 -13.96 -1.11
CA TRP A 66 -3.76 -13.72 0.11
C TRP A 66 -5.06 -14.51 0.12
N ASN A 67 -5.79 -14.55 -0.99
CA ASN A 67 -6.99 -15.37 -1.11
C ASN A 67 -6.67 -16.87 -0.96
N MET A 68 -5.52 -17.33 -1.47
CA MET A 68 -5.08 -18.71 -1.26
C MET A 68 -4.77 -19.02 0.21
N ASP A 69 -4.17 -18.06 0.94
CA ASP A 69 -3.92 -18.17 2.37
C ASP A 69 -5.24 -18.26 3.16
N LEU A 70 -6.25 -17.45 2.79
CA LEU A 70 -7.61 -17.50 3.34
C LEU A 70 -8.31 -18.83 3.05
N ASP A 71 -8.26 -19.32 1.80
CA ASP A 71 -8.86 -20.59 1.40
C ASP A 71 -8.24 -21.77 2.15
N LYS A 72 -6.92 -21.75 2.34
CA LYS A 72 -6.20 -22.77 3.11
C LYS A 72 -6.60 -22.73 4.59
N SER A 73 -6.70 -21.55 5.17
CA SER A 73 -7.14 -21.39 6.56
C SER A 73 -8.59 -21.87 6.74
N GLY A 74 -9.50 -21.53 5.81
CA GLY A 74 -10.88 -21.97 5.84
C GLY A 74 -11.07 -23.48 5.69
N LYS A 75 -10.28 -24.14 4.82
CA LYS A 75 -10.26 -25.61 4.72
C LYS A 75 -9.80 -26.25 6.03
N THR A 76 -8.71 -25.72 6.61
CA THR A 76 -8.17 -26.20 7.89
C THR A 76 -9.19 -26.03 9.03
N PHE A 77 -9.85 -24.88 9.10
CA PHE A 77 -10.91 -24.61 10.07
C PHE A 77 -12.08 -25.59 9.91
N ASN A 78 -12.59 -25.76 8.70
CA ASN A 78 -13.73 -26.64 8.43
C ASN A 78 -13.45 -28.11 8.77
N GLN A 79 -12.22 -28.58 8.59
CA GLN A 79 -11.81 -29.93 8.95
C GLN A 79 -11.61 -30.08 10.48
N GLY A 80 -11.06 -29.08 11.14
CA GLY A 80 -10.76 -29.13 12.58
C GLY A 80 -11.97 -28.90 13.48
N ILE A 81 -12.93 -28.07 13.03
CA ILE A 81 -14.05 -27.65 13.88
C ILE A 81 -14.96 -28.80 14.30
N GLU A 82 -15.08 -29.84 13.47
CA GLU A 82 -15.93 -30.99 13.79
C GLU A 82 -15.35 -31.77 14.98
N SER A 83 -14.05 -32.05 14.94
CA SER A 83 -13.35 -32.70 16.05
C SER A 83 -13.36 -31.84 17.32
N GLN A 84 -13.14 -30.52 17.20
CA GLN A 84 -13.13 -29.61 18.35
C GLN A 84 -14.50 -29.49 19.03
N VAL A 85 -15.58 -29.45 18.24
CA VAL A 85 -16.95 -29.41 18.78
C VAL A 85 -17.30 -30.73 19.48
N MET A 86 -16.90 -31.88 18.91
CA MET A 86 -17.12 -33.19 19.53
C MET A 86 -16.32 -33.34 20.83
N GLU A 87 -15.04 -32.96 20.84
CA GLU A 87 -14.19 -32.99 22.04
C GLU A 87 -14.74 -32.09 23.15
N TYR A 88 -15.27 -30.92 22.80
CA TYR A 88 -15.93 -30.03 23.75
C TYR A 88 -17.17 -30.66 24.40
N GLU A 89 -18.03 -31.28 23.59
CA GLU A 89 -19.25 -31.94 24.04
C GLU A 89 -18.95 -33.11 24.99
N GLU A 90 -17.92 -33.91 24.69
CA GLU A 90 -17.52 -35.07 25.50
C GLU A 90 -16.84 -34.68 26.81
N ASN A 91 -15.93 -33.69 26.79
CA ASN A 91 -15.01 -33.45 27.90
C ASN A 91 -15.33 -32.22 28.75
N TYR A 92 -16.03 -31.22 28.20
CA TYR A 92 -16.10 -29.87 28.82
C TYR A 92 -17.52 -29.33 29.03
N ARG A 93 -18.55 -30.02 28.50
CA ARG A 93 -19.96 -29.63 28.64
C ARG A 93 -20.45 -29.57 30.09
N GLY A 94 -19.85 -30.33 31.01
CA GLY A 94 -20.39 -30.77 32.33
C GLY A 94 -21.02 -29.73 33.29
N ARG A 95 -21.09 -28.44 32.94
CA ARG A 95 -21.84 -27.39 33.65
C ARG A 95 -23.16 -26.98 32.96
N GLU A 96 -23.39 -27.35 31.71
CA GLU A 96 -24.51 -26.88 30.89
C GLU A 96 -25.65 -27.90 30.83
N LEU A 97 -26.89 -27.40 30.92
CA LEU A 97 -28.08 -28.22 30.77
C LEU A 97 -28.15 -28.85 29.37
N ARG A 98 -28.75 -30.04 29.26
CA ARG A 98 -28.93 -30.75 27.99
C ARG A 98 -29.67 -29.84 26.98
N GLY A 99 -29.02 -29.51 25.87
CA GLY A 99 -29.52 -28.60 24.83
C GLY A 99 -29.04 -27.14 24.91
N PHE A 100 -28.34 -26.73 25.96
CA PHE A 100 -27.68 -25.43 26.08
C PHE A 100 -26.20 -25.56 25.71
N ILE A 101 -25.70 -24.60 24.91
CA ILE A 101 -24.35 -24.59 24.34
C ILE A 101 -23.61 -23.32 24.76
N ASN A 102 -22.35 -23.44 25.18
CA ASN A 102 -21.46 -22.33 25.47
C ASN A 102 -20.95 -21.61 24.22
N TYR A 103 -21.68 -20.62 23.74
CA TYR A 103 -21.24 -19.82 22.59
C TYR A 103 -19.88 -19.13 22.81
N LYS A 104 -19.51 -18.81 24.04
CA LYS A 104 -18.26 -18.11 24.36
C LYS A 104 -17.01 -18.94 24.07
N THR A 105 -17.07 -20.27 24.27
CA THR A 105 -15.96 -21.17 23.94
C THR A 105 -15.69 -21.18 22.43
N PHE A 106 -16.76 -21.27 21.64
CA PHE A 106 -16.63 -21.30 20.18
C PHE A 106 -16.29 -19.94 19.58
N GLU A 107 -16.73 -18.86 20.21
CA GLU A 107 -16.29 -17.50 19.90
C GLU A 107 -14.78 -17.35 20.08
N MET A 108 -14.20 -17.88 21.18
CA MET A 108 -12.74 -17.87 21.38
C MET A 108 -12.02 -18.70 20.32
N LEU A 109 -12.53 -19.89 19.98
CA LEU A 109 -11.95 -20.72 18.91
C LEU A 109 -11.96 -19.99 17.56
N LEU A 110 -13.06 -19.32 17.21
CA LEU A 110 -13.13 -18.51 15.99
C LEU A 110 -12.15 -17.35 16.00
N LYS A 111 -12.04 -16.64 17.12
CA LYS A 111 -11.10 -15.51 17.28
C LYS A 111 -9.65 -15.96 17.12
N ASP A 112 -9.28 -17.12 17.66
CA ASP A 112 -7.92 -17.66 17.52
C ASP A 112 -7.60 -18.03 16.07
N GLN A 113 -8.57 -18.52 15.31
CA GLN A 113 -8.40 -18.83 13.89
C GLN A 113 -8.25 -17.56 13.04
N ILE A 114 -9.06 -16.53 13.30
CA ILE A 114 -8.94 -15.23 12.63
C ILE A 114 -7.60 -14.57 12.98
N LYS A 115 -7.14 -14.67 14.23
CA LYS A 115 -5.86 -14.12 14.67
C LYS A 115 -4.65 -14.73 13.94
N GLN A 116 -4.74 -15.99 13.51
CA GLN A 116 -3.67 -16.61 12.71
C GLN A 116 -3.49 -15.93 11.34
N LEU A 117 -4.52 -15.25 10.83
CA LEU A 117 -4.49 -14.52 9.56
C LEU A 117 -3.81 -13.13 9.66
N GLU A 118 -3.53 -12.65 10.87
CA GLU A 118 -2.83 -11.38 11.10
C GLU A 118 -1.41 -11.39 10.53
N LYS A 119 -0.64 -12.43 10.84
CA LYS A 119 0.73 -12.58 10.35
C LYS A 119 0.83 -12.61 8.81
N PRO A 120 0.07 -13.43 8.08
CA PRO A 120 0.11 -13.39 6.62
C PRO A 120 -0.35 -12.03 6.07
N ALA A 121 -1.39 -11.39 6.64
CA ALA A 121 -1.82 -10.07 6.19
C ALA A 121 -0.71 -9.02 6.30
N ILE A 122 -0.05 -8.93 7.46
CA ILE A 122 1.06 -7.98 7.69
C ILE A 122 2.24 -8.29 6.78
N ARG A 123 2.59 -9.58 6.61
CA ARG A 123 3.68 -9.98 5.71
C ARG A 123 3.43 -9.49 4.29
N ARG A 124 2.23 -9.72 3.74
CA ARG A 124 1.86 -9.29 2.37
C ARG A 124 1.90 -7.76 2.24
N MET A 125 1.42 -7.06 3.25
CA MET A 125 1.48 -5.60 3.31
C MET A 125 2.94 -5.10 3.20
N LYS A 126 3.87 -5.70 3.95
CA LYS A 126 5.30 -5.36 3.91
C LYS A 126 5.94 -5.67 2.55
N GLU A 127 5.67 -6.84 1.97
CA GLU A 127 6.16 -7.19 0.63
C GLU A 127 5.68 -6.20 -0.45
N ILE A 128 4.44 -5.73 -0.37
CA ILE A 128 3.90 -4.70 -1.28
C ILE A 128 4.55 -3.34 -1.01
N SER A 129 4.75 -2.98 0.26
CA SER A 129 5.40 -1.73 0.66
C SER A 129 6.84 -1.64 0.15
N ASP A 130 7.62 -2.71 0.30
CA ASP A 130 8.98 -2.81 -0.23
C ASP A 130 9.00 -2.63 -1.76
N PHE A 131 8.08 -3.27 -2.46
CA PHE A 131 7.97 -3.14 -3.91
C PHE A 131 7.61 -1.70 -4.34
N ILE A 132 6.65 -1.05 -3.67
CA ILE A 132 6.27 0.34 -3.99
C ILE A 132 7.45 1.28 -3.73
N ARG A 133 8.18 1.10 -2.63
CA ARG A 133 9.40 1.84 -2.31
C ARG A 133 10.41 1.72 -3.44
N ASP A 134 10.69 0.51 -3.92
CA ASP A 134 11.67 0.28 -4.98
C ASP A 134 11.29 1.01 -6.27
N VAL A 135 10.02 0.96 -6.65
CA VAL A 135 9.52 1.66 -7.84
C VAL A 135 9.62 3.19 -7.68
N LEU A 136 9.29 3.72 -6.50
CA LEU A 136 9.41 5.16 -6.23
C LEU A 136 10.88 5.62 -6.23
N ILE A 137 11.81 4.78 -5.75
CA ILE A 137 13.25 5.07 -5.80
C ILE A 137 13.73 5.09 -7.26
N GLN A 138 13.37 4.09 -8.06
CA GLN A 138 13.70 4.06 -9.50
C GLN A 138 13.13 5.29 -10.23
N LEU A 139 11.91 5.69 -9.88
CA LEU A 139 11.30 6.91 -10.42
C LEU A 139 12.10 8.15 -10.02
N ALA A 140 12.54 8.26 -8.76
CA ALA A 140 13.36 9.37 -8.30
C ALA A 140 14.72 9.41 -9.01
N GLU A 141 15.36 8.25 -9.19
CA GLU A 141 16.64 8.13 -9.92
C GLU A 141 16.52 8.57 -11.38
N SER A 142 15.42 8.22 -12.05
CA SER A 142 15.19 8.65 -13.45
C SER A 142 14.95 10.16 -13.59
N ASN A 143 14.30 10.78 -12.60
CA ASN A 143 13.92 12.20 -12.64
C ASN A 143 15.01 13.14 -12.10
N PHE A 144 15.78 12.70 -11.12
CA PHE A 144 16.74 13.53 -10.37
C PHE A 144 18.20 13.07 -10.51
N ARG A 145 18.51 12.25 -11.53
CA ARG A 145 19.88 11.76 -11.79
C ARG A 145 20.95 12.84 -11.77
N ASP A 146 20.63 14.01 -12.32
CA ASP A 146 21.57 15.12 -12.46
C ASP A 146 21.77 15.91 -11.16
N PHE A 147 20.92 15.67 -10.14
CA PHE A 147 20.83 16.44 -8.90
C PHE A 147 20.96 15.53 -7.67
N PRO A 148 22.20 15.14 -7.27
CA PRO A 148 22.43 14.16 -6.21
C PRO A 148 21.84 14.55 -4.85
N ASN A 149 21.85 15.83 -4.50
CA ASN A 149 21.29 16.33 -3.22
C ASN A 149 19.76 16.16 -3.19
N LEU A 150 19.07 16.55 -4.27
CA LEU A 150 17.63 16.37 -4.42
C LEU A 150 17.25 14.88 -4.44
N LEU A 151 18.01 14.05 -5.15
CA LEU A 151 17.80 12.61 -5.20
C LEU A 151 17.90 11.98 -3.81
N LYS A 152 18.97 12.27 -3.06
CA LYS A 152 19.18 11.74 -1.71
C LYS A 152 18.08 12.17 -0.74
N MET A 153 17.67 13.44 -0.82
CA MET A 153 16.58 13.96 0.00
C MET A 153 15.26 13.24 -0.33
N THR A 154 14.97 13.03 -1.63
CA THR A 154 13.78 12.31 -2.10
C THR A 154 13.77 10.86 -1.60
N GLN A 155 14.89 10.13 -1.75
CA GLN A 155 15.02 8.76 -1.25
C GLN A 155 14.79 8.67 0.27
N THR A 156 15.35 9.62 1.02
CA THR A 156 15.13 9.70 2.49
C THR A 156 13.65 9.94 2.82
N LYS A 157 12.96 10.79 2.06
CA LYS A 157 11.52 11.02 2.23
C LYS A 157 10.70 9.78 1.90
N ILE A 158 11.03 9.06 0.83
CA ILE A 158 10.38 7.80 0.45
C ILE A 158 10.48 6.78 1.60
N GLU A 159 11.68 6.58 2.18
CA GLU A 159 11.89 5.65 3.29
C GLU A 159 11.12 6.04 4.55
N ASN A 160 11.11 7.32 4.91
CA ASN A 160 10.36 7.81 6.07
C ASN A 160 8.83 7.62 5.88
N ILE A 161 8.33 7.89 4.68
CA ILE A 161 6.91 7.71 4.34
C ILE A 161 6.53 6.24 4.38
N LYS A 162 7.39 5.36 3.84
CA LYS A 162 7.21 3.90 3.90
C LYS A 162 7.01 3.44 5.34
N GLN A 163 7.93 3.78 6.25
CA GLN A 163 7.85 3.39 7.66
C GLN A 163 6.58 3.92 8.34
N LEU A 164 6.22 5.19 8.09
CA LEU A 164 5.01 5.79 8.63
C LEU A 164 3.75 5.06 8.15
N LYS A 165 3.65 4.80 6.84
CA LYS A 165 2.47 4.19 6.23
C LYS A 165 2.35 2.70 6.52
N GLU A 166 3.46 1.99 6.69
CA GLU A 166 3.46 0.63 7.22
C GLU A 166 2.90 0.58 8.64
N SER A 167 3.33 1.49 9.52
CA SER A 167 2.83 1.54 10.90
C SER A 167 1.33 1.84 10.97
N GLU A 168 0.86 2.81 10.18
CA GLU A 168 -0.58 3.12 10.07
C GLU A 168 -1.38 1.93 9.51
N ALA A 169 -0.89 1.28 8.45
CA ALA A 169 -1.55 0.12 7.85
C ALA A 169 -1.57 -1.09 8.79
N GLU A 170 -0.47 -1.37 9.49
CA GLU A 170 -0.36 -2.47 10.47
C GLU A 170 -1.36 -2.26 11.61
N SER A 171 -1.48 -1.03 12.14
CA SER A 171 -2.49 -0.68 13.15
C SER A 171 -3.93 -0.92 12.66
N MET A 172 -4.23 -0.56 11.41
CA MET A 172 -5.55 -0.80 10.81
C MET A 172 -5.83 -2.30 10.61
N LEU A 173 -4.88 -3.05 10.07
CA LEU A 173 -5.01 -4.50 9.88
C LEU A 173 -5.20 -5.23 11.21
N ASN A 174 -4.49 -4.80 12.26
CA ASN A 174 -4.67 -5.34 13.61
C ASN A 174 -6.07 -5.02 14.15
N THR A 175 -6.57 -3.81 13.92
CA THR A 175 -7.93 -3.43 14.33
C THR A 175 -9.00 -4.24 13.59
N LEU A 176 -8.81 -4.52 12.30
CA LEU A 176 -9.72 -5.37 11.52
C LEU A 176 -9.75 -6.81 12.03
N ASN A 177 -8.60 -7.35 12.43
CA ASN A 177 -8.51 -8.71 13.01
C ASN A 177 -8.98 -8.78 14.46
N MET A 178 -8.87 -7.68 15.21
CA MET A 178 -9.32 -7.55 16.60
C MET A 178 -10.77 -7.02 16.73
N GLY A 179 -11.41 -6.70 15.61
CA GLY A 179 -12.72 -6.08 15.51
C GLY A 179 -13.87 -7.05 15.72
N ASN A 180 -14.05 -7.49 16.97
CA ASN A 180 -15.29 -8.05 17.54
C ASN A 180 -15.38 -7.69 19.03
N ARG A 181 -15.08 -6.43 19.39
CA ARG A 181 -15.21 -5.94 20.77
C ARG A 181 -16.31 -4.90 20.98
N THR A 182 -16.81 -4.25 19.95
CA THR A 182 -17.69 -3.08 20.15
C THR A 182 -18.99 -3.11 19.35
N GLU A 183 -19.01 -3.68 18.14
CA GLU A 183 -20.23 -3.63 17.29
C GLU A 183 -21.31 -4.65 17.70
N GLU A 184 -20.93 -5.79 18.30
CA GLU A 184 -21.92 -6.75 18.80
C GLU A 184 -22.62 -6.30 20.10
N GLU A 185 -22.08 -5.32 20.83
CA GLU A 185 -22.72 -4.79 22.04
C GLU A 185 -23.71 -3.65 21.71
N ASP A 186 -23.40 -2.78 20.74
CA ASP A 186 -24.25 -1.64 20.35
C ASP A 186 -25.47 -2.03 19.50
N GLU A 187 -25.37 -3.03 18.62
CA GLU A 187 -26.53 -3.52 17.85
C GLU A 187 -27.55 -4.28 18.73
N ARG A 188 -27.11 -4.85 19.86
CA ARG A 188 -27.99 -5.53 20.82
C ARG A 188 -28.76 -4.56 21.72
N GLN A 189 -28.30 -3.32 21.85
CA GLN A 189 -28.94 -2.29 22.67
C GLN A 189 -29.90 -1.37 21.89
N SER A 190 -29.79 -1.33 20.56
CA SER A 190 -30.56 -0.41 19.71
C SER A 190 -31.82 -1.01 19.08
N HIS A 191 -31.94 -2.34 19.00
CA HIS A 191 -33.17 -2.99 18.56
C HIS A 191 -34.02 -3.49 19.72
N ASP A 192 -34.83 -2.57 20.23
CA ASP A 192 -36.03 -2.84 21.01
C ASP A 192 -37.04 -3.59 20.11
N VAL A 193 -36.87 -4.91 19.94
CA VAL A 193 -37.88 -5.77 19.29
C VAL A 193 -38.20 -6.93 20.21
N ALA A 194 -39.20 -6.70 21.03
CA ALA A 194 -40.03 -7.74 21.60
C ALA A 194 -40.57 -8.68 20.50
N ARG A 195 -40.18 -9.96 20.58
CA ARG A 195 -41.10 -11.10 20.52
C ARG A 195 -40.38 -12.35 21.05
N PRO A 196 -40.80 -12.94 22.18
CA PRO A 196 -40.33 -14.27 22.55
C PRO A 196 -40.82 -15.25 21.48
N PRO A 197 -40.00 -16.22 21.04
CA PRO A 197 -40.46 -17.24 20.11
C PRO A 197 -41.64 -17.97 20.75
N SER A 198 -42.79 -17.87 20.10
CA SER A 198 -44.00 -18.61 20.46
C SER A 198 -43.72 -20.11 20.37
N ASN A 199 -43.84 -20.78 21.51
CA ASN A 199 -44.10 -22.22 21.73
C ASN A 199 -43.91 -23.16 20.52
N SER A 200 -42.76 -23.83 20.44
CA SER A 200 -42.66 -25.20 19.90
C SER A 200 -41.32 -25.93 20.19
N LEU A 201 -40.42 -25.43 21.04
CA LEU A 201 -39.04 -25.93 21.12
C LEU A 201 -38.71 -26.77 22.37
N TYR A 202 -39.66 -27.55 22.88
CA TYR A 202 -39.35 -28.60 23.86
C TYR A 202 -39.47 -29.99 23.25
N ASN A 203 -38.71 -30.24 22.18
CA ASN A 203 -38.38 -31.61 21.79
C ASN A 203 -37.02 -31.98 22.39
N TYR A 204 -37.09 -32.68 23.53
CA TYR A 204 -35.98 -33.12 24.38
C TYR A 204 -35.08 -34.21 23.75
N SER A 205 -35.14 -34.39 22.43
CA SER A 205 -34.67 -35.62 21.77
C SER A 205 -33.47 -35.47 20.84
N ASN A 206 -32.98 -34.26 20.52
CA ASN A 206 -31.97 -34.15 19.46
C ASN A 206 -30.82 -33.17 19.76
N THR A 207 -29.98 -33.54 20.73
CA THR A 207 -28.67 -32.89 20.99
C THR A 207 -27.78 -32.87 19.74
N ASP A 208 -27.87 -33.89 18.89
CA ASP A 208 -27.14 -33.98 17.62
C ASP A 208 -27.56 -32.87 16.64
N ASN A 209 -28.84 -32.48 16.62
CA ASN A 209 -29.31 -31.37 15.78
C ASN A 209 -28.78 -30.02 16.26
N THR A 210 -28.68 -29.80 17.58
CA THR A 210 -28.16 -28.54 18.12
C THR A 210 -26.67 -28.37 17.85
N LEU A 211 -25.88 -29.46 17.94
CA LEU A 211 -24.45 -29.43 17.60
C LEU A 211 -24.22 -29.20 16.11
N LYS A 212 -24.98 -29.87 15.25
CA LYS A 212 -24.95 -29.62 13.80
C LYS A 212 -25.29 -28.17 13.46
N ALA A 213 -26.33 -27.60 14.10
CA ALA A 213 -26.70 -26.20 13.92
C ALA A 213 -25.55 -25.26 14.34
N LEU A 214 -24.93 -25.50 15.50
CA LEU A 214 -23.76 -24.75 15.95
C LEU A 214 -22.62 -24.82 14.92
N MET A 215 -22.26 -26.01 14.45
CA MET A 215 -21.20 -26.19 13.44
C MET A 215 -21.51 -25.39 12.17
N HIS A 216 -22.76 -25.42 11.70
CA HIS A 216 -23.18 -24.59 10.58
C HIS A 216 -23.04 -23.10 10.85
N HIS A 217 -23.39 -22.62 12.05
CA HIS A 217 -23.20 -21.22 12.43
C HIS A 217 -21.72 -20.82 12.46
N LEU A 218 -20.84 -21.65 13.03
CA LEU A 218 -19.40 -21.37 13.09
C LEU A 218 -18.77 -21.34 11.70
N LYS A 219 -19.10 -22.31 10.85
CA LYS A 219 -18.66 -22.35 9.44
C LYS A 219 -19.16 -21.12 8.66
N SER A 220 -20.41 -20.72 8.88
CA SER A 220 -21.00 -19.53 8.23
C SER A 220 -20.32 -18.25 8.70
N TYR A 221 -20.08 -18.11 10.01
CA TYR A 221 -19.40 -16.96 10.59
C TYR A 221 -17.98 -16.82 10.05
N TYR A 222 -17.20 -17.90 10.09
CA TYR A 222 -15.85 -17.91 9.53
C TYR A 222 -15.87 -17.55 8.04
N SER A 223 -16.83 -18.07 7.26
CA SER A 223 -16.96 -17.72 5.84
C SER A 223 -17.23 -16.23 5.62
N ILE A 224 -18.08 -15.61 6.44
CA ILE A 224 -18.35 -14.17 6.38
C ILE A 224 -17.10 -13.36 6.76
N ALA A 225 -16.44 -13.73 7.85
CA ALA A 225 -15.21 -13.08 8.29
C ALA A 225 -14.09 -13.20 7.24
N SER A 226 -13.90 -14.39 6.66
CA SER A 226 -12.93 -14.64 5.60
C SER A 226 -13.22 -13.79 4.35
N LYS A 227 -14.48 -13.68 3.92
CA LYS A 227 -14.87 -12.78 2.81
C LYS A 227 -14.58 -11.31 3.13
N ARG A 228 -14.92 -10.85 4.34
CA ARG A 228 -14.60 -9.48 4.78
C ARG A 228 -13.10 -9.21 4.73
N LEU A 229 -12.28 -10.16 5.19
CA LEU A 229 -10.82 -10.06 5.14
C LEU A 229 -10.26 -10.11 3.72
N ALA A 230 -10.88 -10.87 2.81
CA ALA A 230 -10.53 -10.88 1.39
C ALA A 230 -10.73 -9.51 0.73
N ASP A 231 -11.72 -8.74 1.18
CA ASP A 231 -12.00 -7.39 0.66
C ASP A 231 -11.20 -6.29 1.38
N GLN A 232 -11.19 -6.32 2.72
CA GLN A 232 -10.67 -5.24 3.54
C GLN A 232 -9.13 -5.17 3.53
N VAL A 233 -8.44 -6.31 3.54
CA VAL A 233 -6.96 -6.31 3.56
C VAL A 233 -6.39 -5.67 2.29
N PRO A 234 -6.80 -6.06 1.07
CA PRO A 234 -6.39 -5.36 -0.14
C PRO A 234 -6.75 -3.87 -0.15
N LEU A 235 -7.92 -3.51 0.38
CA LEU A 235 -8.38 -2.11 0.44
C LEU A 235 -7.48 -1.25 1.34
N VAL A 236 -7.14 -1.74 2.53
CA VAL A 236 -6.21 -1.06 3.45
C VAL A 236 -4.85 -0.90 2.79
N ILE A 237 -4.31 -1.96 2.18
CA ILE A 237 -3.00 -1.90 1.53
C ILE A 237 -3.02 -0.89 0.37
N LYS A 238 -4.03 -0.95 -0.51
CA LYS A 238 -4.15 -0.02 -1.64
C LYS A 238 -4.30 1.43 -1.17
N CYS A 239 -5.14 1.69 -0.17
CA CYS A 239 -5.39 3.04 0.32
C CYS A 239 -4.17 3.59 1.06
N LYS A 240 -3.65 2.85 2.05
CA LYS A 240 -2.60 3.34 2.94
C LYS A 240 -1.20 3.25 2.35
N VAL A 241 -0.85 2.09 1.79
CA VAL A 241 0.52 1.83 1.35
C VAL A 241 0.77 2.40 -0.04
N LEU A 242 -0.21 2.41 -0.94
CA LEU A 242 -0.04 2.96 -2.29
C LEU A 242 -0.51 4.42 -2.38
N GLN A 243 -1.80 4.67 -2.22
CA GLN A 243 -2.40 5.99 -2.53
C GLN A 243 -1.93 7.07 -1.56
N GLU A 244 -2.03 6.82 -0.25
CA GLU A 244 -1.61 7.80 0.74
C GLU A 244 -0.10 8.01 0.81
N SER A 245 0.71 6.98 0.53
CA SER A 245 2.17 7.14 0.42
C SER A 245 2.54 8.12 -0.68
N VAL A 246 1.95 7.98 -1.87
CA VAL A 246 2.20 8.88 -3.00
C VAL A 246 1.67 10.30 -2.72
N ALA A 247 0.46 10.41 -2.15
CA ALA A 247 -0.09 11.72 -1.77
C ALA A 247 0.77 12.41 -0.69
N GLN A 248 1.30 11.65 0.27
CA GLN A 248 2.24 12.17 1.26
C GLN A 248 3.57 12.58 0.62
N LEU A 249 4.08 11.78 -0.31
CA LEU A 249 5.32 12.07 -1.04
C LEU A 249 5.19 13.38 -1.81
N GLN A 250 4.09 13.58 -2.54
CA GLN A 250 3.83 14.84 -3.24
C GLN A 250 3.89 16.04 -2.28
N ARG A 251 3.22 15.95 -1.12
CA ARG A 251 3.24 17.01 -0.11
C ARG A 251 4.63 17.26 0.45
N GLU A 252 5.39 16.21 0.74
CA GLU A 252 6.76 16.35 1.24
C GLU A 252 7.69 16.96 0.20
N MET A 253 7.56 16.60 -1.08
CA MET A 253 8.35 17.18 -2.17
C MET A 253 8.06 18.68 -2.33
N LEU A 254 6.79 19.10 -2.24
CA LEU A 254 6.44 20.52 -2.26
C LEU A 254 7.00 21.28 -1.05
N LYS A 255 7.07 20.64 0.13
CA LYS A 255 7.71 21.24 1.31
C LYS A 255 9.23 21.39 1.15
N LEU A 256 9.90 20.52 0.40
CA LEU A 256 11.34 20.66 0.13
C LEU A 256 11.65 22.00 -0.55
N MET A 257 10.80 22.41 -1.48
CA MET A 257 10.95 23.68 -2.21
C MET A 257 10.90 24.91 -1.29
N LYS A 258 10.15 24.83 -0.18
CA LYS A 258 9.99 25.96 0.76
C LYS A 258 11.10 26.02 1.80
N ASN A 259 11.59 24.86 2.24
CA ASN A 259 12.41 24.76 3.45
C ASN A 259 13.92 24.66 3.18
N TYR A 260 14.32 24.42 1.93
CA TYR A 260 15.73 24.22 1.56
C TYR A 260 16.19 25.27 0.56
N ASN A 261 17.50 25.52 0.56
CA ASN A 261 18.12 26.38 -0.43
C ASN A 261 18.06 25.70 -1.81
N ILE A 262 17.48 26.40 -2.78
CA ILE A 262 17.30 25.90 -4.15
C ILE A 262 18.67 25.59 -4.78
N ASN A 263 19.69 26.38 -4.45
CA ASN A 263 21.05 26.21 -4.97
C ASN A 263 21.62 24.85 -4.57
N ASP A 264 21.40 24.45 -3.30
CA ASP A 264 21.91 23.19 -2.77
C ASP A 264 21.13 22.00 -3.35
N LEU A 265 19.83 22.16 -3.58
CA LEU A 265 18.98 21.12 -4.19
C LEU A 265 19.31 20.88 -5.67
N LEU A 266 19.59 21.95 -6.42
CA LEU A 266 19.91 21.91 -7.84
C LEU A 266 21.42 21.79 -8.12
N GLU A 267 22.23 21.57 -7.09
CA GLU A 267 23.66 21.31 -7.26
C GLU A 267 23.85 20.03 -8.07
N GLU A 268 24.57 20.16 -9.18
CA GLU A 268 24.79 19.08 -10.10
C GLU A 268 26.03 18.28 -9.74
N ASP A 269 26.08 17.02 -10.17
CA ASP A 269 27.32 16.26 -10.12
C ASP A 269 28.43 17.00 -10.87
N ASN A 270 29.63 17.03 -10.27
CA ASN A 270 30.78 17.77 -10.77
C ASN A 270 31.15 17.35 -12.21
N GLU A 271 31.05 16.06 -12.54
CA GLU A 271 31.32 15.57 -13.90
C GLU A 271 30.27 16.05 -14.91
N ILE A 272 29.00 16.06 -14.50
CA ILE A 272 27.87 16.51 -15.33
C ILE A 272 27.98 18.02 -15.56
N ASN A 273 28.31 18.78 -14.53
CA ASN A 273 28.51 20.23 -14.61
C ASN A 273 29.68 20.59 -15.56
N ILE A 274 30.84 19.92 -15.42
CA ILE A 274 31.99 20.12 -16.31
C ILE A 274 31.63 19.76 -17.76
N LYS A 275 30.93 18.65 -17.98
CA LYS A 275 30.54 18.24 -19.33
C LYS A 275 29.54 19.22 -19.96
N ARG A 276 28.56 19.69 -19.19
CA ARG A 276 27.55 20.66 -19.67
C ARG A 276 28.15 22.03 -19.95
N SER A 277 29.03 22.53 -19.09
CA SER A 277 29.73 23.81 -19.31
C SER A 277 30.60 23.79 -20.58
N ASN A 278 31.28 22.67 -20.85
CA ASN A 278 32.04 22.46 -22.09
C ASN A 278 31.13 22.46 -23.33
N LEU A 279 29.99 21.77 -23.27
CA LEU A 279 29.00 21.74 -24.35
C LEU A 279 28.37 23.11 -24.62
N LYS A 280 27.97 23.85 -23.58
CA LYS A 280 27.46 25.23 -23.70
C LYS A 280 28.52 26.15 -24.33
N SER A 281 29.77 26.04 -23.91
CA SER A 281 30.89 26.83 -24.47
C SER A 281 31.15 26.49 -25.94
N ARG A 282 31.06 25.21 -26.32
CA ARG A 282 31.17 24.77 -27.71
C ARG A 282 30.00 25.30 -28.55
N GLN A 283 28.77 25.20 -28.04
CA GLN A 283 27.58 25.70 -28.73
C GLN A 283 27.66 27.22 -28.96
N LYS A 284 28.08 27.99 -27.95
CA LYS A 284 28.28 29.45 -28.08
C LYS A 284 29.29 29.77 -29.18
N ARG A 285 30.46 29.13 -29.18
CA ARG A 285 31.49 29.31 -30.23
C ARG A 285 30.98 28.95 -31.62
N LEU A 286 30.22 27.86 -31.75
CA LEU A 286 29.63 27.45 -33.03
C LEU A 286 28.58 28.45 -33.54
N LYS A 287 27.74 29.00 -32.64
CA LYS A 287 26.77 30.05 -32.99
C LYS A 287 27.48 31.33 -33.44
N GLU A 288 28.51 31.76 -32.73
CA GLU A 288 29.30 32.94 -33.11
C GLU A 288 30.00 32.76 -34.47
N ALA A 289 30.54 31.57 -34.75
CA ALA A 289 31.13 31.25 -36.05
C ALA A 289 30.09 31.27 -37.18
N LEU A 290 28.89 30.75 -36.92
CA LEU A 290 27.80 30.74 -37.89
C LEU A 290 27.29 32.16 -38.20
N VAL A 291 27.15 33.01 -37.18
CA VAL A 291 26.79 34.43 -37.37
C VAL A 291 27.83 35.15 -38.24
N LYS A 292 29.13 34.90 -38.01
CA LYS A 292 30.21 35.48 -38.81
C LYS A 292 30.23 34.98 -40.26
N LEU A 293 29.82 33.74 -40.52
CA LEU A 293 29.72 33.18 -41.86
C LEU A 293 28.51 33.71 -42.66
N VAL A 294 27.44 34.12 -41.98
CA VAL A 294 26.22 34.68 -42.60
C VAL A 294 26.36 36.19 -42.89
N LEU A 295 27.31 36.86 -42.24
CA LEU A 295 27.64 38.28 -42.44
C LEU A 295 28.75 38.53 -43.48
N LEU A 296 29.24 37.46 -44.12
CA LEU A 296 30.18 37.46 -45.25
C LEU A 296 29.43 37.10 -46.54
#